data_AF-A0A1I8GXQ4-F1
#
_entry.id   AF-A0A1I8GXQ4-F1
#
_cell.length_a   1.000
_cell.length_b   1.000
_cell.length_c   1.000
_cell.angle_alpha   90.00
_cell.angle_beta   90.00
_cell.angle_gamma   90.00
#
_symmetry.space_group_name_H-M   'P 1'
#
loop_
_entity.id
_entity.type
_entity.pdbx_description
1 polymer ?
#
loop_
_entity_poly.entity_id
_entity_poly.type
_entity_poly.pdbx_seq_one_letter_code
_entity_poly.pdbx_strand_id
1 'polypeptide(L)'
;SRRKRQPALLPSLFPGVPAALNFAAEGEFLEPASSPVLERTRRQLLKWRLSPATPGVVRRVVARSGFKFLPKSDEWLGYFGRHMKPAEFSAIREYQKVNHFPGSFTLGRKDRLWQGLRRFRVKYGDFFDIAPATYCLPDDLLALRQAWEAVASNLDTSISAASASSVSSTSSFSSGSASDANLDCSGSPMWILKPPASCRGQGIRLLNKWHQVPKRRSALIQGGPKTQRGGERRPFR
;
A
#
# COMPACT_ATOMS: atom_id res chain seq x y z
N SER A 1 14.30 -30.33 -20.83
CA SER A 1 13.12 -30.31 -19.93
C SER A 1 11.89 -30.78 -20.71
N ARG A 2 11.23 -31.86 -20.26
CA ARG A 2 10.12 -32.50 -20.97
C ARG A 2 8.85 -31.66 -20.75
N ARG A 3 8.23 -31.16 -21.82
CA ARG A 3 6.99 -30.37 -21.74
C ARG A 3 5.88 -31.19 -21.08
N LYS A 4 5.27 -30.68 -20.01
CA LYS A 4 4.20 -31.37 -19.28
C LYS A 4 2.83 -30.96 -19.83
N ARG A 5 1.99 -31.95 -20.15
CA ARG A 5 0.60 -31.73 -20.56
C ARG A 5 -0.29 -31.55 -19.34
N GLN A 6 -1.20 -30.59 -19.40
CA GLN A 6 -2.13 -30.25 -18.33
C GLN A 6 -3.56 -30.16 -18.89
N PRO A 7 -4.60 -30.56 -18.15
CA PRO A 7 -5.97 -30.46 -18.62
C PRO A 7 -6.37 -28.98 -18.80
N ALA A 8 -7.21 -28.68 -19.79
CA ALA A 8 -7.66 -27.31 -20.04
C ALA A 8 -8.62 -26.77 -18.96
N LEU A 9 -9.30 -27.66 -18.25
CA LEU A 9 -10.20 -27.37 -17.14
C LEU A 9 -9.72 -28.07 -15.88
N LEU A 10 -9.80 -27.37 -14.75
CA LEU A 10 -9.54 -27.93 -13.43
C LEU A 10 -10.89 -28.25 -12.76
N PRO A 11 -11.09 -29.46 -12.22
CA PRO A 11 -12.29 -29.75 -11.44
C PRO A 11 -12.35 -28.81 -10.24
N SER A 12 -13.57 -28.41 -9.87
CA SER A 12 -13.77 -27.61 -8.67
C SER A 12 -13.45 -28.41 -7.41
N LEU A 13 -12.87 -27.75 -6.41
CA LEU A 13 -12.68 -28.30 -5.07
C LEU A 13 -13.96 -28.22 -4.20
N PHE A 14 -14.98 -27.50 -4.66
CA PHE A 14 -16.21 -27.24 -3.92
C PHE A 14 -17.42 -27.94 -4.59
N PRO A 15 -18.27 -28.65 -3.83
CA PRO A 15 -19.48 -29.27 -4.36
C PRO A 15 -20.40 -28.25 -5.05
N GLY A 16 -20.98 -28.63 -6.20
CA GLY A 16 -21.90 -27.79 -6.96
C GLY A 16 -21.27 -26.61 -7.72
N VAL A 17 -19.93 -26.45 -7.66
CA VAL A 17 -19.23 -25.37 -8.37
C VAL A 17 -18.64 -25.92 -9.69
N PRO A 18 -18.86 -25.24 -10.84
CA PRO A 18 -18.32 -25.68 -12.13
C PRO A 18 -16.79 -25.70 -12.19
N ALA A 19 -16.26 -26.47 -13.14
CA ALA A 19 -14.82 -26.52 -13.41
C ALA A 19 -14.26 -25.14 -13.80
N ALA A 20 -13.02 -24.87 -13.40
CA ALA A 20 -12.31 -23.62 -13.69
C ALA A 20 -11.38 -23.76 -14.90
N LEU A 21 -11.08 -22.65 -15.57
CA LEU A 21 -10.05 -22.62 -16.61
C LEU A 21 -8.67 -22.86 -16.00
N ASN A 22 -7.89 -23.75 -16.60
CA ASN A 22 -6.51 -23.97 -16.22
C ASN A 22 -5.58 -22.95 -16.90
N PHE A 23 -4.68 -22.34 -16.13
CA PHE A 23 -3.64 -21.47 -16.67
C PHE A 23 -2.28 -22.16 -16.60
N ALA A 24 -1.68 -22.43 -17.76
CA ALA A 24 -0.45 -23.20 -17.86
C ALA A 24 0.76 -22.48 -17.25
N ALA A 25 1.49 -23.14 -16.33
CA ALA A 25 2.75 -22.67 -15.79
C ALA A 25 3.90 -22.82 -16.80
N GLU A 26 5.05 -22.20 -16.55
CA GLU A 26 6.19 -22.24 -17.48
C GLU A 26 6.63 -23.69 -17.78
N GLY A 27 6.85 -24.01 -19.05
CA GLY A 27 7.15 -25.38 -19.50
C GLY A 27 5.92 -26.30 -19.67
N GLU A 28 4.73 -25.84 -19.30
CA GLU A 28 3.47 -26.59 -19.45
C GLU A 28 2.67 -26.12 -20.67
N PHE A 29 1.85 -27.04 -21.19
CA PHE A 29 0.91 -26.78 -22.28
C PHE A 29 -0.44 -27.42 -21.97
N LEU A 30 -1.52 -26.73 -22.31
CA LEU A 30 -2.87 -27.27 -22.17
C LEU A 30 -3.13 -28.32 -23.24
N GLU A 31 -3.75 -29.42 -22.84
CA GLU A 31 -4.24 -30.43 -23.77
C GLU A 31 -5.29 -29.83 -24.73
N PRO A 32 -5.30 -30.26 -26.00
CA PRO A 32 -6.39 -29.95 -26.91
C PRO A 32 -7.72 -30.42 -26.34
N ALA A 33 -8.82 -29.73 -26.69
CA ALA A 33 -10.13 -30.24 -26.31
C ALA A 33 -10.37 -31.63 -26.92
N SER A 34 -11.15 -32.46 -26.23
CA SER A 34 -11.44 -33.85 -26.63
C SER A 34 -12.16 -34.00 -27.96
N SER A 35 -12.79 -32.93 -28.47
CA SER A 35 -13.50 -32.91 -29.75
C SER A 35 -13.15 -31.66 -30.57
N PRO A 36 -13.11 -31.74 -31.91
CA PRO A 36 -12.92 -30.58 -32.80
C PRO A 36 -13.93 -29.44 -32.56
N VAL A 37 -15.18 -29.79 -32.22
CA VAL A 37 -16.24 -28.82 -31.92
C VAL A 37 -15.89 -28.04 -30.65
N LEU A 38 -15.49 -28.73 -29.58
CA LEU A 38 -15.09 -28.10 -28.33
C LEU A 38 -13.84 -27.23 -28.50
N GLU A 39 -12.87 -27.67 -29.30
CA GLU A 39 -11.68 -26.89 -29.59
C GLU A 39 -12.02 -25.60 -30.38
N ARG A 40 -12.98 -25.68 -31.32
CA ARG A 40 -13.48 -24.52 -32.04
C ARG A 40 -14.18 -23.54 -31.09
N THR A 41 -15.08 -24.03 -30.24
CA THR A 41 -15.79 -23.23 -29.23
C THR A 41 -14.79 -22.55 -28.29
N ARG A 42 -13.80 -23.29 -27.79
CA ARG A 42 -12.72 -22.76 -26.93
C ARG A 42 -12.02 -21.58 -27.60
N ARG A 43 -11.62 -21.72 -28.87
CA ARG A 43 -10.93 -20.67 -29.64
C ARG A 43 -11.80 -19.44 -29.93
N GLN A 44 -13.13 -19.60 -29.95
CA GLN A 44 -14.08 -18.49 -30.15
C GLN A 44 -14.38 -17.74 -28.84
N LEU A 45 -14.33 -18.42 -27.70
CA LEU A 45 -14.66 -17.84 -26.40
C LEU A 45 -13.44 -17.28 -25.65
N LEU A 46 -12.27 -17.92 -25.72
CA LEU A 46 -11.07 -17.51 -24.98
C LEU A 46 -10.42 -16.26 -25.59
N LYS A 47 -11.02 -15.11 -25.31
CA LYS A 47 -10.59 -13.79 -25.76
C LYS A 47 -10.15 -12.96 -24.56
N TRP A 48 -9.01 -12.30 -24.70
CA TRP A 48 -8.42 -11.44 -23.69
C TRP A 48 -8.31 -10.01 -24.20
N ARG A 49 -8.77 -9.04 -23.42
CA ARG A 49 -8.68 -7.62 -23.81
C ARG A 49 -7.25 -7.14 -23.67
N LEU A 50 -6.68 -6.64 -24.77
CA LEU A 50 -5.30 -6.16 -24.78
C LEU A 50 -5.17 -4.85 -23.98
N SER A 51 -4.11 -4.75 -23.17
CA SER A 51 -3.75 -3.51 -22.48
C SER A 51 -2.23 -3.28 -22.54
N PRO A 52 -1.77 -2.06 -22.84
CA PRO A 52 -0.35 -1.71 -22.74
C PRO A 52 0.22 -1.96 -21.34
N ALA A 53 -0.62 -1.84 -20.30
CA ALA A 53 -0.21 -2.03 -18.90
C ALA A 53 -0.10 -3.50 -18.47
N THR A 54 -0.51 -4.47 -19.31
CA THR A 54 -0.41 -5.90 -18.98
C THR A 54 1.06 -6.33 -18.90
N PRO A 55 1.54 -6.83 -17.73
CA PRO A 55 2.91 -7.29 -17.58
C PRO A 55 3.24 -8.47 -18.51
N GLY A 56 4.51 -8.56 -18.95
CA GLY A 56 4.94 -9.61 -19.89
C GLY A 56 4.68 -11.04 -19.39
N VAL A 57 4.82 -11.29 -18.09
CA VAL A 57 4.50 -12.59 -17.47
C VAL A 57 3.02 -12.95 -17.63
N VAL A 58 2.10 -12.01 -17.39
CA VAL A 58 0.66 -12.21 -17.58
C VAL A 58 0.35 -12.48 -19.05
N ARG A 59 0.96 -11.71 -19.96
CA ARG A 59 0.79 -11.94 -21.41
C ARG A 59 1.18 -13.35 -21.83
N ARG A 60 2.34 -13.83 -21.35
CA ARG A 60 2.83 -15.19 -21.63
C ARG A 60 1.94 -16.27 -21.04
N VAL A 61 1.47 -16.13 -19.80
CA VAL A 61 0.58 -17.11 -19.15
C VAL A 61 -0.75 -17.20 -19.90
N VAL A 62 -1.37 -16.06 -20.19
CA VAL A 62 -2.65 -15.99 -20.92
C VAL A 62 -2.52 -16.60 -22.32
N ALA A 63 -1.48 -16.24 -23.08
CA ALA A 63 -1.23 -16.80 -24.42
C ALA A 63 -1.05 -18.32 -24.39
N ARG A 64 -0.21 -18.83 -23.46
CA ARG A 64 0.05 -20.28 -23.32
C ARG A 64 -1.18 -21.06 -22.85
N SER A 65 -2.13 -20.37 -22.23
CA SER A 65 -3.42 -20.94 -21.79
C SER A 65 -4.50 -20.89 -22.88
N GLY A 66 -4.14 -20.58 -24.13
CA GLY A 66 -5.02 -20.66 -25.29
C GLY A 66 -5.87 -19.42 -25.56
N PHE A 67 -5.67 -18.33 -24.81
CA PHE A 67 -6.37 -17.08 -25.06
C PHE A 67 -5.78 -16.30 -26.24
N LYS A 68 -6.66 -15.63 -26.98
CA LYS A 68 -6.28 -14.68 -28.02
C LYS A 68 -6.40 -13.26 -27.51
N PHE A 69 -5.37 -12.45 -27.73
CA PHE A 69 -5.41 -11.02 -27.43
C PHE A 69 -6.17 -10.28 -28.54
N LEU A 70 -7.18 -9.52 -28.15
CA LEU A 70 -7.94 -8.68 -29.08
C LEU A 70 -7.73 -7.19 -28.74
N PRO A 71 -7.29 -6.36 -29.72
CA PRO A 71 -7.04 -4.94 -29.49
C PRO A 71 -8.32 -4.12 -29.37
N LYS A 72 -9.41 -4.50 -30.06
CA LYS A 72 -10.68 -3.78 -30.09
C LYS A 72 -11.84 -4.78 -30.16
N SER A 73 -12.30 -5.24 -29.01
CA SER A 73 -13.50 -6.08 -28.89
C SER A 73 -14.08 -5.93 -27.50
N ASP A 74 -15.40 -5.91 -27.40
CA ASP A 74 -16.14 -5.99 -26.14
C ASP A 74 -16.47 -7.45 -25.75
N GLU A 75 -16.21 -8.40 -26.65
CA GLU A 75 -16.30 -9.84 -26.37
C GLU A 75 -14.96 -10.35 -25.83
N TRP A 76 -14.73 -10.16 -24.53
CA TRP A 76 -13.56 -10.66 -23.81
C TRP A 76 -13.97 -11.30 -22.49
N LEU A 77 -13.14 -12.20 -21.97
CA LEU A 77 -13.35 -12.85 -20.68
C LEU A 77 -12.48 -12.23 -19.58
N GLY A 78 -11.29 -11.76 -19.94
CA GLY A 78 -10.31 -11.24 -18.98
C GLY A 78 -9.67 -9.93 -19.42
N TYR A 79 -9.41 -9.08 -18.44
CA TYR A 79 -8.63 -7.86 -18.58
C TYR A 79 -7.66 -7.74 -17.40
N PHE A 80 -6.40 -7.48 -17.73
CA PHE A 80 -5.37 -7.13 -16.75
C PHE A 80 -4.66 -5.87 -17.20
N GLY A 81 -4.97 -4.75 -16.56
CA GLY A 81 -4.47 -3.46 -16.99
C GLY A 81 -4.58 -2.39 -15.92
N ARG A 82 -4.85 -1.16 -16.35
CA ARG A 82 -4.98 -0.03 -15.43
C ARG A 82 -6.31 -0.10 -14.70
N HIS A 83 -6.41 0.57 -13.56
CA HIS A 83 -7.67 0.74 -12.88
C HIS A 83 -8.67 1.47 -13.79
N MET A 84 -9.83 0.87 -14.01
CA MET A 84 -10.87 1.40 -14.88
C MET A 84 -11.54 2.64 -14.28
N LYS A 85 -12.17 3.45 -15.14
CA LYS A 85 -13.04 4.56 -14.70
C LYS A 85 -14.40 4.03 -14.23
N PRO A 86 -15.18 4.80 -13.43
CA PRO A 86 -16.50 4.35 -12.97
C PRO A 86 -17.43 3.91 -14.11
N ALA A 87 -17.51 4.69 -15.20
CA ALA A 87 -18.33 4.33 -16.37
C ALA A 87 -17.90 3.01 -17.04
N GLU A 88 -16.59 2.72 -17.04
CA GLU A 88 -16.06 1.47 -17.59
C GLU A 88 -16.40 0.29 -16.69
N PHE A 89 -16.35 0.45 -15.36
CA PHE A 89 -16.80 -0.57 -14.42
C PHE A 89 -18.28 -0.90 -14.59
N SER A 90 -19.13 0.12 -14.77
CA SER A 90 -20.57 -0.06 -15.00
C SER A 90 -20.88 -0.78 -16.31
N ALA A 91 -19.96 -0.78 -17.28
CA ALA A 91 -20.12 -1.46 -18.56
C ALA A 91 -19.61 -2.91 -18.56
N ILE A 92 -19.01 -3.39 -17.45
CA ILE A 92 -18.52 -4.76 -17.34
C ILE A 92 -19.70 -5.73 -17.31
N ARG A 93 -19.65 -6.75 -18.18
CA ARG A 93 -20.64 -7.83 -18.24
C ARG A 93 -20.32 -8.92 -17.20
N GLU A 94 -21.32 -9.69 -16.78
CA GLU A 94 -21.20 -10.72 -15.73
C GLU A 94 -20.05 -11.71 -15.94
N TYR A 95 -19.82 -12.09 -17.21
CA TYR A 95 -18.79 -13.03 -17.61
C TYR A 95 -17.39 -12.42 -17.74
N GLN A 96 -17.28 -11.09 -17.73
CA GLN A 96 -16.02 -10.37 -17.85
C GLN A 96 -15.33 -10.25 -16.49
N LYS A 97 -14.04 -10.57 -16.45
CA LYS A 97 -13.21 -10.50 -15.24
C LYS A 97 -12.12 -9.44 -15.39
N VAL A 98 -11.97 -8.62 -14.37
CA VAL A 98 -11.00 -7.51 -14.31
C VAL A 98 -10.11 -7.64 -13.08
N ASN A 99 -8.90 -7.11 -13.15
CA ASN A 99 -7.89 -7.24 -12.10
C ASN A 99 -7.96 -6.16 -10.99
N HIS A 100 -8.94 -5.27 -11.02
CA HIS A 100 -9.10 -4.18 -10.06
C HIS A 100 -10.54 -4.10 -9.57
N PHE A 101 -10.73 -3.94 -8.25
CA PHE A 101 -12.04 -3.64 -7.68
C PHE A 101 -12.32 -2.12 -7.72
N PRO A 102 -13.57 -1.71 -7.99
CA PRO A 102 -13.95 -0.31 -7.90
C PRO A 102 -13.72 0.22 -6.48
N GLY A 103 -13.14 1.41 -6.36
CA GLY A 103 -12.87 2.03 -5.06
C GLY A 103 -11.72 1.41 -4.26
N SER A 104 -10.96 0.45 -4.82
CA SER A 104 -9.82 -0.20 -4.15
C SER A 104 -8.76 0.79 -3.61
N PHE A 105 -8.69 2.00 -4.15
CA PHE A 105 -7.86 3.09 -3.64
C PHE A 105 -8.15 3.52 -2.20
N THR A 106 -9.33 3.21 -1.65
CA THR A 106 -9.64 3.48 -0.24
C THR A 106 -8.72 2.71 0.70
N LEU A 107 -8.31 1.50 0.29
CA LEU A 107 -7.32 0.70 1.02
C LEU A 107 -5.90 0.92 0.47
N GLY A 108 -5.76 1.09 -0.86
CA GLY A 108 -4.45 1.16 -1.51
C GLY A 108 -3.71 2.49 -1.38
N ARG A 109 -4.41 3.62 -1.13
CA ARG A 109 -3.77 4.92 -0.91
C ARG A 109 -3.52 5.15 0.57
N LYS A 110 -2.34 5.68 0.92
CA LYS A 110 -1.92 5.80 2.33
C LYS A 110 -2.80 6.77 3.12
N ASP A 111 -3.20 7.88 2.50
CA ASP A 111 -4.07 8.91 3.11
C ASP A 111 -5.45 8.34 3.44
N ARG A 112 -6.08 7.65 2.48
CA ARG A 112 -7.38 7.02 2.68
C ARG A 112 -7.33 5.84 3.65
N LEU A 113 -6.25 5.05 3.60
CA LEU A 113 -6.02 3.97 4.54
C LEU A 113 -5.99 4.52 5.97
N TRP A 114 -5.20 5.58 6.21
CA TRP A 114 -5.11 6.21 7.52
C TRP A 114 -6.45 6.78 8.00
N GLN A 115 -7.18 7.49 7.13
CA GLN A 115 -8.52 7.99 7.46
C GLN A 115 -9.49 6.85 7.81
N GLY A 116 -9.41 5.71 7.12
CA GLY A 116 -10.16 4.50 7.45
C GLY A 116 -9.80 3.95 8.83
N LEU A 117 -8.50 3.73 9.09
CA LEU A 117 -8.00 3.22 10.37
C LEU A 117 -8.36 4.14 11.54
N ARG A 118 -8.21 5.46 11.38
CA ARG A 118 -8.58 6.44 12.41
C ARG A 118 -10.08 6.36 12.74
N ARG A 119 -10.95 6.28 11.74
CA ARG A 119 -12.41 6.12 11.95
C ARG A 119 -12.73 4.82 12.67
N PHE A 120 -12.08 3.72 12.30
CA PHE A 120 -12.29 2.43 12.95
C PHE A 120 -11.72 2.35 14.36
N ARG A 121 -10.60 3.02 14.65
CA ARG A 121 -10.07 3.12 16.01
C ARG A 121 -11.04 3.87 16.94
N VAL A 122 -11.67 4.93 16.47
CA VAL A 122 -12.72 5.63 17.25
C VAL A 122 -13.91 4.72 17.52
N LYS A 123 -14.30 3.89 16.55
CA LYS A 123 -15.51 3.05 16.65
C LYS A 123 -15.30 1.73 17.40
N TYR A 124 -14.12 1.12 17.25
CA TYR A 124 -13.84 -0.24 17.68
C TYR A 124 -12.60 -0.33 18.60
N GLY A 125 -12.04 0.80 19.01
CA GLY A 125 -10.95 0.88 19.97
C GLY A 125 -9.62 0.31 19.46
N ASP A 126 -8.88 -0.27 20.40
CA ASP A 126 -7.46 -0.64 20.26
C ASP A 126 -7.21 -1.74 19.23
N PHE A 127 -8.24 -2.49 18.82
CA PHE A 127 -8.13 -3.47 17.73
C PHE A 127 -7.64 -2.82 16.42
N PHE A 128 -7.88 -1.52 16.23
CA PHE A 128 -7.40 -0.75 15.07
C PHE A 128 -6.23 0.18 15.40
N ASP A 129 -5.57 0.03 16.56
CA ASP A 129 -4.31 0.73 16.89
C ASP A 129 -3.08 -0.02 16.36
N ILE A 130 -3.17 -0.45 15.10
CA ILE A 130 -2.16 -1.27 14.41
C ILE A 130 -1.17 -0.46 13.58
N ALA A 131 -1.33 0.87 13.55
CA ALA A 131 -0.52 1.77 12.74
C ALA A 131 -0.08 3.00 13.56
N PRO A 132 1.15 3.50 13.38
CA PRO A 132 1.60 4.67 14.11
C PRO A 132 0.80 5.90 13.72
N ALA A 133 0.67 6.83 14.68
CA ALA A 133 0.01 8.12 14.48
C ALA A 133 0.52 8.81 13.20
N THR A 134 -0.43 9.14 12.33
CA THR A 134 -0.18 9.74 11.01
C THR A 134 -1.03 11.00 10.86
N TYR A 135 -0.52 11.96 10.11
CA TYR A 135 -1.14 13.26 9.89
C TYR A 135 -1.21 13.51 8.37
N CYS A 136 -2.41 13.69 7.84
CA CYS A 136 -2.67 13.98 6.44
C CYS A 136 -2.70 15.49 6.22
N LEU A 137 -1.69 16.03 5.54
CA LEU A 137 -1.62 17.46 5.23
C LEU A 137 -2.41 17.81 3.95
N PRO A 138 -2.95 19.05 3.86
CA PRO A 138 -2.84 20.13 4.85
C PRO A 138 -3.81 20.03 6.04
N ASP A 139 -4.80 19.14 5.98
CA ASP A 139 -5.92 19.10 6.93
C ASP A 139 -5.49 18.90 8.39
N ASP A 140 -4.50 18.02 8.63
CA ASP A 140 -4.01 17.70 9.97
C ASP A 140 -2.82 18.59 10.41
N LEU A 141 -2.56 19.72 9.76
CA LEU A 141 -1.36 20.55 10.04
C LEU A 141 -1.29 21.05 11.49
N LEU A 142 -2.43 21.46 12.06
CA LEU A 142 -2.51 21.93 13.46
C LEU A 142 -2.26 20.78 14.44
N ALA A 143 -2.88 19.62 14.21
CA ALA A 143 -2.68 18.45 15.04
C ALA A 143 -1.22 17.94 14.97
N LEU A 144 -0.61 18.01 13.79
CA LEU A 144 0.81 17.70 13.62
C LEU A 144 1.69 18.68 14.40
N ARG A 145 1.38 19.99 14.38
CA ARG A 145 2.15 21.00 15.11
C ARG A 145 2.15 20.71 16.62
N GLN A 146 0.99 20.43 17.18
CA GLN A 146 0.84 20.08 18.59
C GLN A 146 1.64 18.83 18.95
N ALA A 147 1.55 17.78 18.12
CA ALA A 147 2.32 16.57 18.33
C ALA A 147 3.83 16.79 18.19
N TRP A 148 4.25 17.66 17.27
CA TRP A 148 5.65 18.01 17.06
C TRP A 148 6.25 18.70 18.30
N GLU A 149 5.54 19.66 18.87
CA GLU A 149 5.94 20.39 20.08
C GLU A 149 5.96 19.47 21.30
N ALA A 150 4.94 18.63 21.47
CA ALA A 150 4.88 17.67 22.59
C ALA A 150 6.09 16.72 22.60
N VAL A 151 6.56 16.27 21.44
CA VAL A 151 7.73 15.40 21.38
C VAL A 151 9.02 16.18 21.66
N ALA A 152 9.12 17.45 21.25
CA ALA A 152 10.26 18.30 21.61
C ALA A 152 10.34 18.54 23.12
N SER A 153 9.24 18.90 23.78
CA SER A 153 9.19 19.10 25.24
C SER A 153 9.56 17.84 26.03
N ASN A 154 9.12 16.67 25.57
CA ASN A 154 9.48 15.40 26.24
C ASN A 154 10.98 15.08 26.13
N LEU A 155 11.63 15.52 25.05
CA LEU A 155 13.07 15.34 24.88
C LEU A 155 13.85 16.22 25.88
N ASP A 156 13.44 17.48 26.03
CA ASP A 156 14.07 18.44 26.96
C ASP A 156 13.97 17.97 28.42
N THR A 157 12.82 17.41 28.82
CA THR A 157 12.64 16.80 30.15
C THR A 157 13.56 15.58 30.36
N SER A 158 13.76 14.77 29.32
CA SER A 158 14.63 13.58 29.42
C SER A 158 16.13 13.94 29.46
N ILE A 159 16.55 14.98 28.74
CA ILE A 159 17.94 15.48 28.74
C ILE A 159 18.24 16.16 30.08
N SER A 160 17.31 16.95 30.60
CA SER A 160 17.47 17.60 31.91
C SER A 160 17.48 16.58 33.06
N ALA A 161 16.67 15.51 33.01
CA ALA A 161 16.72 14.41 33.97
C ALA A 161 18.02 13.60 33.89
N ALA A 162 18.53 13.34 32.68
CA ALA A 162 19.82 12.67 32.49
C ALA A 162 20.99 13.54 32.96
N SER A 163 20.95 14.85 32.71
CA SER A 163 21.96 15.82 33.16
C SER A 163 21.93 16.04 34.68
N ALA A 164 20.76 15.99 35.31
CA ALA A 164 20.60 16.08 36.77
C ALA A 164 21.15 14.85 37.51
N SER A 165 21.33 13.73 36.81
CA SER A 165 21.97 12.52 37.36
C SER A 165 23.50 12.62 37.37
N SER A 166 24.06 13.66 36.74
CA SER A 166 25.49 13.86 36.58
C SER A 166 25.83 15.34 36.53
N VAL A 167 25.64 16.09 37.63
CA VAL A 167 26.56 17.15 38.09
C VAL A 167 26.09 17.77 39.40
N SER A 168 26.98 17.73 40.38
CA SER A 168 27.07 18.66 41.50
C SER A 168 27.50 20.06 40.99
N SER A 169 26.76 21.07 41.45
CA SER A 169 27.20 22.46 41.75
C SER A 169 27.69 23.37 40.60
N THR A 170 26.85 24.31 40.16
CA THR A 170 26.92 25.77 40.49
C THR A 170 26.10 26.59 39.48
N SER A 171 25.41 27.59 40.00
CA SER A 171 24.42 28.44 39.32
C SER A 171 25.02 29.68 38.68
N SER A 172 24.54 30.05 37.49
CA SER A 172 24.41 31.47 37.12
C SER A 172 23.32 31.68 36.07
N PHE A 173 22.44 32.61 36.43
CA PHE A 173 21.28 33.14 35.74
C PHE A 173 21.68 34.00 34.54
N SER A 174 20.91 33.94 33.44
CA SER A 174 20.76 35.04 32.48
C SER A 174 19.47 34.86 31.67
N SER A 175 18.61 35.86 31.77
CA SER A 175 17.39 36.05 30.98
C SER A 175 17.73 36.53 29.57
N GLY A 176 17.22 35.83 28.54
CA GLY A 176 17.39 36.20 27.13
C GLY A 176 16.24 35.69 26.28
N SER A 177 15.72 36.56 25.42
CA SER A 177 14.48 36.51 24.65
C SER A 177 14.37 35.38 23.61
N ALA A 178 13.13 34.93 23.37
CA ALA A 178 12.72 34.02 22.31
C ALA A 178 13.03 34.60 20.91
N SER A 179 14.13 34.18 20.31
CA SER A 179 14.36 34.25 18.87
C SER A 179 14.62 32.84 18.34
N ASP A 180 14.19 32.60 17.10
CA ASP A 180 14.21 31.34 16.34
C ASP A 180 15.60 30.67 16.30
N ALA A 181 16.02 30.08 17.42
CA ALA A 181 17.25 29.33 17.53
C ALA A 181 17.09 27.97 16.83
N ASN A 182 17.89 27.81 15.78
CA ASN A 182 18.16 26.60 15.04
C ASN A 182 18.59 25.48 16.01
N LEU A 183 17.63 24.66 16.44
CA LEU A 183 17.85 23.50 17.30
C LEU A 183 18.47 22.37 16.44
N ASP A 184 19.79 22.41 16.22
CA ASP A 184 20.54 21.24 15.77
C ASP A 184 20.91 20.40 16.99
N CYS A 185 20.01 19.48 17.34
CA CYS A 185 20.29 18.42 18.30
C CYS A 185 20.30 17.08 17.57
N SER A 186 21.40 16.34 17.69
CA SER A 186 21.59 14.97 17.21
C SER A 186 20.70 13.92 17.91
N GLY A 187 19.60 14.35 18.53
CA GLY A 187 18.58 13.54 19.20
C GLY A 187 17.14 13.97 18.89
N SER A 188 16.92 14.94 17.98
CA SER A 188 15.58 15.45 17.66
C SER A 188 14.66 14.34 17.13
N PRO A 189 13.36 14.36 17.48
CA PRO A 189 12.43 13.35 17.04
C PRO A 189 12.34 13.30 15.52
N MET A 190 12.54 12.10 14.98
CA MET A 190 12.52 11.87 13.55
C MET A 190 11.09 11.57 13.10
N TRP A 191 10.68 12.19 11.99
CA TRP A 191 9.37 12.01 11.38
C TRP A 191 9.55 11.51 9.95
N ILE A 192 8.59 10.72 9.46
CA ILE A 192 8.62 10.18 8.10
C ILE A 192 7.55 10.88 7.27
N LEU A 193 7.97 11.63 6.28
CA LEU A 193 7.12 12.19 5.23
C LEU A 193 6.95 11.18 4.10
N LYS A 194 5.71 10.99 3.64
CA LYS A 194 5.37 10.09 2.54
C LYS A 194 4.37 10.76 1.59
N PRO A 195 4.49 10.61 0.26
CA PRO A 195 3.43 11.05 -0.65
C PRO A 195 2.22 10.10 -0.56
N PRO A 196 0.98 10.61 -0.75
CA PRO A 196 -0.25 9.84 -0.58
C PRO A 196 -0.35 8.59 -1.47
N ALA A 197 -0.03 8.75 -2.76
CA ALA A 197 -0.25 7.75 -3.80
C ALA A 197 1.03 7.31 -4.53
N SER A 198 2.22 7.57 -3.95
CA SER A 198 3.51 7.13 -4.50
C SER A 198 3.90 5.72 -4.02
N CYS A 199 4.80 5.04 -4.72
CA CYS A 199 5.32 3.72 -4.38
C CYS A 199 6.85 3.66 -4.58
N ARG A 200 7.48 2.52 -4.26
CA ARG A 200 8.93 2.28 -4.43
C ARG A 200 9.83 3.27 -3.66
N GLY A 201 9.36 3.77 -2.53
CA GLY A 201 10.09 4.75 -1.71
C GLY A 201 10.19 6.16 -2.29
N GLN A 202 9.62 6.41 -3.48
CA GLN A 202 9.75 7.71 -4.14
C GLN A 202 9.04 8.82 -3.36
N GLY A 203 9.77 9.89 -3.08
CA GLY A 203 9.30 11.07 -2.36
C GLY A 203 9.19 10.89 -0.84
N ILE A 204 9.66 9.76 -0.29
CA ILE A 204 9.79 9.60 1.16
C ILE A 204 10.95 10.47 1.65
N ARG A 205 10.75 11.19 2.76
CA ARG A 205 11.79 11.97 3.42
C ARG A 205 11.73 11.79 4.93
N LEU A 206 12.90 11.86 5.57
CA LEU A 206 13.00 11.99 7.02
C LEU A 206 13.01 13.47 7.36
N LEU A 207 12.21 13.87 8.33
CA LEU A 207 12.11 15.24 8.81
C LEU A 207 12.54 15.28 10.27
N ASN A 208 13.34 16.27 10.60
CA ASN A 208 13.77 16.56 11.97
C ASN A 208 13.56 18.03 12.34
N LYS A 209 13.27 18.90 11.36
CA LYS A 209 13.03 20.33 11.57
C LYS A 209 11.67 20.74 11.01
N TRP A 210 10.95 21.59 11.76
CA TRP A 210 9.58 22.01 11.41
C TRP A 210 9.48 22.69 10.04
N HIS A 211 10.47 23.50 9.65
CA HIS A 211 10.44 24.21 8.37
C HIS A 211 10.43 23.28 7.15
N GLN A 212 10.82 22.00 7.31
CA GLN A 212 10.81 21.00 6.25
C GLN A 212 9.40 20.45 5.96
N VAL A 213 8.43 20.74 6.84
CA VAL A 213 7.04 20.28 6.71
C VAL A 213 6.31 21.07 5.62
N PRO A 214 5.74 20.40 4.61
CA PRO A 214 5.00 21.08 3.55
C PRO A 214 3.62 21.56 4.05
N LYS A 215 3.44 22.87 4.16
CA LYS A 215 2.19 23.46 4.71
C LYS A 215 1.00 23.47 3.74
N ARG A 216 1.26 23.43 2.43
CA ARG A 216 0.23 23.57 1.37
C ARG A 216 0.15 22.38 0.41
N ARG A 217 1.03 21.38 0.54
CA ARG A 217 1.08 20.22 -0.35
C ARG A 217 0.58 18.99 0.37
N SER A 218 -0.15 18.13 -0.36
CA SER A 218 -0.62 16.87 0.19
C SER A 218 0.55 15.94 0.49
N ALA A 219 0.65 15.56 1.77
CA ALA A 219 1.67 14.66 2.29
C ALA A 219 1.13 13.97 3.53
N LEU A 220 1.65 12.78 3.82
CA LEU A 220 1.48 12.15 5.11
C LEU A 220 2.74 12.32 5.92
N ILE A 221 2.58 12.69 7.18
CA ILE A 221 3.67 12.70 8.16
C ILE A 221 3.34 11.72 9.25
N GLN A 222 4.26 10.81 9.53
CA GLN A 222 4.11 9.76 10.53
C GLN A 222 5.24 9.88 11.54
N GLY A 223 4.94 9.66 12.82
CA GLY A 223 5.97 9.57 13.85
C GLY A 223 7.01 8.51 13.49
N GLY A 224 8.29 8.82 13.65
CA GLY A 224 9.36 7.86 13.42
C GLY A 224 9.25 6.64 14.34
N PRO A 225 9.87 5.51 13.97
CA PRO A 225 9.94 4.36 14.86
C PRO A 225 10.55 4.78 16.19
N LYS A 226 9.88 4.42 17.30
CA LYS A 226 10.51 4.53 18.62
C LYS A 226 11.76 3.65 18.55
N THR A 227 12.94 4.25 18.59
CA THR A 227 14.18 3.49 18.73
C THR A 227 14.10 2.79 20.08
N GLN A 228 13.72 1.51 20.08
CA GLN A 228 13.89 0.68 21.26
C GLN A 228 15.41 0.58 21.49
N ARG A 229 15.96 1.41 22.38
CA ARG A 229 17.19 1.01 23.08
C ARG A 229 16.83 -0.30 23.76
N GLY A 230 17.61 -1.35 23.51
CA GLY A 230 17.28 -2.75 23.80
C GLY A 230 16.47 -2.94 25.07
N GLY A 231 15.22 -3.32 24.92
CA GLY A 231 14.29 -3.65 25.98
C GLY A 231 13.36 -4.73 25.47
N GLU A 232 13.24 -5.80 26.23
CA GLU A 232 12.68 -7.11 25.86
C GLU A 232 11.43 -7.04 24.98
N ARG A 233 11.43 -7.88 23.94
CA ARG A 233 10.22 -8.20 23.19
C ARG A 233 9.21 -8.80 24.17
N ARG A 234 8.11 -8.09 24.44
CA ARG A 234 6.96 -8.72 25.09
C ARG A 234 6.50 -9.90 24.19
N PRO A 235 6.35 -11.11 24.73
CA PRO A 235 5.80 -12.21 23.95
C PRO A 235 4.37 -11.86 23.54
N PHE A 236 4.05 -12.10 22.27
CA PHE A 236 2.66 -12.14 21.81
C PHE A 236 1.93 -13.21 22.63
N ARG A 237 0.85 -12.81 23.31
CA ARG A 237 -0.15 -13.74 23.84
C ARG A 237 -1.08 -14.19 22.73
#